data_AF-A0A9D7SPJ1-F1
#
_entry.id   AF-A0A9D7SPJ1-F1
#
_cell.length_a   1.000
_cell.length_b   1.000
_cell.length_c   1.000
_cell.angle_alpha   90.00
_cell.angle_beta   90.00
_cell.angle_gamma   90.00
#
_symmetry.space_group_name_H-M   'P 1'
#
loop_
_entity.id
_entity.type
_entity.pdbx_description
1 polymer ?
#
loop_
_entity_poly.entity_id
_entity_poly.type
_entity_poly.pdbx_seq_one_letter_code
_entity_poly.pdbx_strand_id
1 'polypeptide(L)'
;MKFALGIIFLIFSNFWILHSQTSLLNTSLKPFQIDSSIHKILDERIQLINGKTNGFGDIKLFVNDPFLDEQHLSAEGIDVQVNAYLTGDTIMIIGETMFGFTFTINLLEQNATVQFITDYEEKIFKLAQTDSLSTSLTISCSDFKLTLTRLPQFEKGKIVEGIIEFSTPEYLTVEEGIEDKNKMKVKVYFRSTIK
;
A
#
# COMPACT_ATOMS: atom_id res chain seq x y z
N MET A 1 -36.82 29.93 7.92
CA MET A 1 -36.76 29.30 6.58
C MET A 1 -35.55 28.38 6.59
N LYS A 2 -35.77 27.06 6.62
CA LYS A 2 -34.73 26.03 6.76
C LYS A 2 -34.32 25.57 5.36
N PHE A 3 -33.05 25.68 5.00
CA PHE A 3 -32.49 24.99 3.82
C PHE A 3 -31.63 23.84 4.31
N ALA A 4 -32.14 22.62 4.12
CA ALA A 4 -31.40 21.39 4.24
C ALA A 4 -30.78 21.09 2.87
N LEU A 5 -29.45 21.22 2.76
CA LEU A 5 -28.71 20.73 1.61
C LEU A 5 -28.28 19.30 1.93
N GLY A 6 -29.04 18.32 1.43
CA GLY A 6 -28.65 16.92 1.48
C GLY A 6 -27.57 16.65 0.44
N ILE A 7 -26.35 16.38 0.89
CA ILE A 7 -25.28 15.83 0.04
C ILE A 7 -25.47 14.31 0.05
N ILE A 8 -25.96 13.77 -1.07
CA ILE A 8 -25.98 12.33 -1.35
C ILE A 8 -24.62 11.99 -1.96
N PHE A 9 -23.74 11.38 -1.17
CA PHE A 9 -22.52 10.74 -1.66
C PHE A 9 -22.90 9.36 -2.21
N LEU A 10 -23.04 9.26 -3.54
CA LEU A 10 -23.15 7.97 -4.24
C LEU A 10 -21.75 7.58 -4.71
N ILE A 11 -21.08 6.72 -3.94
CA ILE A 11 -19.85 6.05 -4.38
C ILE A 11 -20.29 4.83 -5.20
N PHE A 12 -20.35 4.99 -6.52
CA PHE A 12 -20.38 3.86 -7.45
C PHE A 12 -18.93 3.46 -7.75
N SER A 13 -18.35 2.55 -6.96
CA SER A 13 -17.13 1.88 -7.36
C SER A 13 -17.49 0.73 -8.31
N ASN A 14 -17.58 1.05 -9.60
CA ASN A 14 -17.56 0.03 -10.64
C ASN A 14 -16.19 -0.65 -10.60
N PHE A 15 -16.18 -1.92 -10.18
CA PHE A 15 -15.03 -2.81 -10.22
C PHE A 15 -14.76 -3.18 -11.70
N TRP A 16 -14.18 -2.25 -12.47
CA TRP A 16 -13.57 -2.59 -13.74
C TRP A 16 -12.26 -3.29 -13.43
N ILE A 17 -12.20 -4.59 -13.69
CA ILE A 17 -10.95 -5.34 -13.69
C ILE A 17 -10.17 -4.84 -14.91
N LEU A 18 -9.41 -3.76 -14.72
CA LEU A 18 -8.40 -3.32 -15.66
C LEU A 18 -7.36 -4.43 -15.79
N HIS A 19 -6.98 -4.72 -17.04
CA HIS A 19 -5.84 -5.58 -17.34
C HIS A 19 -4.56 -4.85 -16.91
N SER A 20 -4.22 -4.95 -15.63
CA SER A 20 -2.95 -4.49 -15.10
C SER A 20 -1.84 -5.33 -15.73
N GLN A 21 -0.74 -4.67 -16.08
CA GLN A 21 0.48 -5.42 -16.37
C GLN A 21 1.02 -5.94 -15.04
N THR A 22 0.84 -7.25 -14.83
CA THR A 22 1.53 -7.95 -13.77
C THR A 22 2.93 -8.26 -14.27
N SER A 23 3.94 -7.55 -13.76
CA SER A 23 5.27 -8.14 -13.86
C SER A 23 5.28 -9.38 -12.98
N LEU A 24 5.50 -10.53 -13.59
CA LEU A 24 5.87 -11.77 -12.89
C LEU A 24 7.31 -11.66 -12.35
N LEU A 25 7.70 -10.50 -11.82
CA LEU A 25 8.94 -10.35 -11.09
C LEU A 25 8.73 -11.08 -9.76
N ASN A 26 9.30 -12.29 -9.70
CA ASN A 26 9.48 -13.15 -8.52
C ASN A 26 8.92 -12.55 -7.24
N THR A 27 7.67 -12.89 -6.90
CA THR A 27 7.08 -12.50 -5.63
C THR A 27 7.97 -13.06 -4.53
N SER A 28 8.75 -12.18 -3.87
CA SER A 28 9.74 -12.61 -2.89
C SER A 28 9.00 -12.98 -1.61
N LEU A 29 8.85 -14.28 -1.39
CA LEU A 29 8.39 -14.81 -0.12
C LEU A 29 9.51 -14.59 0.91
N LYS A 30 9.26 -13.76 1.93
CA LYS A 30 10.24 -13.51 3.01
C LYS A 30 9.63 -13.76 4.38
N PRO A 31 10.44 -14.22 5.35
CA PRO A 31 9.97 -14.35 6.72
C PRO A 31 9.65 -12.98 7.30
N PHE A 32 8.61 -12.91 8.12
CA PHE A 32 8.34 -11.74 8.96
C PHE A 32 8.96 -11.93 10.36
N GLN A 33 9.14 -10.81 11.07
CA GLN A 33 9.68 -10.80 12.42
C GLN A 33 8.54 -10.69 13.44
N ILE A 34 8.73 -11.31 14.61
CA ILE A 34 7.85 -11.12 15.76
C ILE A 34 8.58 -10.26 16.78
N ASP A 35 7.99 -9.13 17.15
CA ASP A 35 8.48 -8.24 18.18
C ASP A 35 7.31 -7.62 18.92
N SER A 36 7.02 -8.11 20.13
CA SER A 36 5.91 -7.59 20.94
C SER A 36 6.16 -6.17 21.47
N SER A 37 7.41 -5.69 21.46
CA SER A 37 7.75 -4.35 21.97
C SER A 37 7.19 -3.24 21.08
N ILE A 38 6.91 -3.52 19.80
CA ILE A 38 6.34 -2.54 18.87
C ILE A 38 4.89 -2.17 19.21
N HIS A 39 4.19 -2.94 20.05
CA HIS A 39 2.79 -2.67 20.41
C HIS A 39 2.61 -1.27 20.99
N LYS A 40 3.57 -0.80 21.81
CA LYS A 40 3.56 0.56 22.36
C LYS A 40 3.62 1.63 21.26
N ILE A 41 4.47 1.42 20.25
CA ILE A 41 4.60 2.34 19.12
C ILE A 41 3.32 2.35 18.29
N LEU A 42 2.68 1.19 18.10
CA LEU A 42 1.40 1.09 17.41
C LEU A 42 0.30 1.87 18.16
N ASP A 43 0.22 1.74 19.49
CA ASP A 43 -0.77 2.48 20.29
C ASP A 43 -0.56 3.99 20.25
N GLU A 44 0.68 4.46 20.14
CA GLU A 44 1.00 5.89 20.01
C GLU A 44 0.71 6.44 18.60
N ARG A 45 0.89 5.64 17.55
CA ARG A 45 0.80 6.08 16.15
C ARG A 45 -0.57 5.85 15.52
N ILE A 46 -1.29 4.80 15.92
CA ILE A 46 -2.57 4.41 15.33
C ILE A 46 -3.69 5.01 16.15
N GLN A 47 -4.37 6.01 15.60
CA GLN A 47 -5.57 6.58 16.20
C GLN A 47 -6.81 5.81 15.74
N LEU A 48 -7.71 5.51 16.68
CA LEU A 48 -9.04 4.98 16.36
C LEU A 48 -9.95 6.15 15.97
N ILE A 49 -10.26 6.27 14.68
CA ILE A 49 -11.20 7.28 14.18
C ILE A 49 -12.52 6.59 13.87
N ASN A 50 -13.59 6.96 14.59
CA ASN A 50 -14.95 6.44 14.39
C ASN A 50 -15.07 4.90 14.44
N GLY A 51 -14.27 4.24 15.29
CA GLY A 51 -14.29 2.77 15.43
C GLY A 51 -13.72 2.00 14.24
N LYS A 52 -13.15 2.69 13.24
CA LYS A 52 -12.33 2.09 12.19
C LYS A 52 -10.87 2.25 12.54
N THR A 53 -10.10 1.20 12.33
CA THR A 53 -8.65 1.26 12.53
C THR A 53 -8.01 1.83 11.27
N ASN A 54 -7.41 3.02 11.40
CA ASN A 54 -6.56 3.60 10.37
C ASN A 54 -5.11 3.25 10.71
N GLY A 55 -4.36 2.80 9.72
CA GLY A 55 -2.91 2.79 9.81
C GLY A 55 -2.35 4.21 9.72
N PHE A 56 -1.08 4.34 10.08
CA PHE A 56 -0.31 5.57 10.00
C PHE A 56 0.92 5.31 9.14
N GLY A 57 1.22 6.18 8.19
CA GLY A 57 2.27 5.93 7.20
C GLY A 57 3.22 7.11 7.02
N ASP A 58 4.51 6.78 6.82
CA ASP A 58 5.53 7.69 6.35
C ASP A 58 5.95 7.26 4.94
N ILE A 59 5.95 8.20 4.00
CA ILE A 59 6.19 7.95 2.58
C ILE A 59 7.32 8.87 2.12
N LYS A 60 8.28 8.29 1.41
CA LYS A 60 9.30 9.03 0.68
C LYS A 60 9.29 8.62 -0.79
N LEU A 61 8.95 9.56 -1.66
CA LEU A 61 8.99 9.45 -3.10
C LEU A 61 10.26 10.11 -3.64
N PHE A 62 10.95 9.39 -4.51
CA PHE A 62 12.13 9.82 -5.22
C PHE A 62 11.73 9.95 -6.69
N VAL A 63 11.78 11.17 -7.22
CA VAL A 63 11.45 11.47 -8.62
C VAL A 63 12.72 11.96 -9.31
N ASN A 64 13.11 11.26 -10.36
CA ASN A 64 14.18 11.66 -11.24
C ASN A 64 13.57 12.01 -12.60
N ASP A 65 13.31 13.30 -12.77
CA ASP A 65 12.87 13.92 -14.03
C ASP A 65 14.13 14.19 -14.86
N PRO A 66 14.20 13.75 -16.14
CA PRO A 66 15.36 13.97 -17.00
C PRO A 66 15.74 15.45 -17.22
N PHE A 67 14.87 16.39 -16.83
CA PHE A 67 15.08 17.83 -16.95
C PHE A 67 15.30 18.55 -15.61
N LEU A 68 15.19 17.87 -14.46
CA LEU A 68 15.35 18.44 -13.13
C LEU A 68 16.37 17.65 -12.29
N ASP A 69 17.05 18.30 -11.36
CA ASP A 69 17.85 17.61 -10.35
C ASP A 69 16.94 16.71 -9.48
N GLU A 70 17.48 15.60 -8.94
CA GLU A 70 16.73 14.61 -8.17
C GLU A 70 15.84 15.28 -7.10
N GLN A 71 14.53 15.10 -7.22
CA GLN A 71 13.56 15.64 -6.28
C GLN A 71 13.13 14.57 -5.29
N HIS A 72 12.96 14.99 -4.04
CA HIS A 72 12.42 14.13 -2.99
C HIS A 72 11.16 14.77 -2.41
N LEU A 73 10.06 14.04 -2.50
CA LEU A 73 8.83 14.36 -1.78
C LEU A 73 8.72 13.42 -0.59
N SER A 74 8.64 13.99 0.61
CA SER A 74 8.40 13.23 1.83
C SER A 74 7.12 13.69 2.48
N ALA A 75 6.30 12.75 2.88
CA ALA A 75 5.12 12.99 3.67
C ALA A 75 5.16 12.06 4.89
N GLU A 76 5.09 12.64 6.07
CA GLU A 76 5.07 11.92 7.34
C GLU A 76 3.68 12.01 7.95
N GLY A 77 3.28 10.94 8.63
CA GLY A 77 2.00 10.88 9.33
C GLY A 77 0.76 10.99 8.47
N ILE A 78 0.78 10.25 7.38
CA ILE A 78 -0.35 10.09 6.47
C ILE A 78 -1.28 9.02 7.04
N ASP A 79 -2.58 9.29 6.99
CA ASP A 79 -3.60 8.28 7.26
C ASP A 79 -3.61 7.22 6.15
N VAL A 80 -3.49 5.95 6.55
CA VAL A 80 -3.58 4.80 5.65
C VAL A 80 -4.81 3.99 6.04
N GLN A 81 -5.74 3.79 5.12
CA GLN A 81 -6.87 2.91 5.40
C GLN A 81 -6.41 1.45 5.27
N VAL A 82 -6.49 0.67 6.37
CA VAL A 82 -6.01 -0.72 6.36
C VAL A 82 -7.13 -1.72 6.66
N ASN A 83 -7.33 -2.66 5.73
CA ASN A 83 -8.28 -3.75 5.86
C ASN A 83 -7.55 -5.10 5.82
N ALA A 84 -7.97 -6.06 6.65
CA ALA A 84 -7.47 -7.43 6.60
C ALA A 84 -8.62 -8.42 6.30
N TYR A 85 -8.32 -9.44 5.48
CA TYR A 85 -9.27 -10.47 5.04
C TYR A 85 -8.64 -11.85 5.14
N LEU A 86 -9.39 -12.83 5.63
CA LEU A 86 -8.97 -14.23 5.55
C LEU A 86 -9.46 -14.86 4.23
N THR A 87 -8.52 -15.28 3.39
CA THR A 87 -8.79 -15.96 2.12
C THR A 87 -8.08 -17.31 2.12
N GLY A 88 -8.82 -18.38 2.39
CA GLY A 88 -8.23 -19.71 2.58
C GLY A 88 -7.30 -19.73 3.80
N ASP A 89 -6.03 -20.06 3.56
CA ASP A 89 -4.93 -20.09 4.53
C ASP A 89 -4.10 -18.80 4.57
N THR A 90 -4.54 -17.76 3.86
CA THR A 90 -3.81 -16.51 3.71
C THR A 90 -4.56 -15.37 4.38
N ILE A 91 -3.86 -14.57 5.20
CA ILE A 91 -4.39 -13.26 5.62
C ILE A 91 -3.88 -12.21 4.62
N MET A 92 -4.80 -11.63 3.87
CA MET A 92 -4.52 -10.53 2.95
C MET A 92 -4.80 -9.20 3.66
N ILE A 93 -3.79 -8.35 3.76
CA ILE A 93 -3.87 -7.00 4.30
C ILE A 93 -3.75 -6.02 3.14
N ILE A 94 -4.69 -5.10 3.01
CA ILE A 94 -4.73 -4.07 1.98
C ILE A 94 -4.63 -2.72 2.67
N GLY A 95 -3.64 -1.93 2.28
CA GLY A 95 -3.47 -0.54 2.72
C GLY A 95 -3.68 0.42 1.57
N GLU A 96 -4.60 1.36 1.71
CA GLU A 96 -4.93 2.39 0.72
C GLU A 96 -4.49 3.75 1.25
N THR A 97 -3.86 4.55 0.41
CA THR A 97 -3.39 5.90 0.76
C THR A 97 -4.15 6.95 -0.03
N MET A 98 -4.19 8.18 0.50
CA MET A 98 -4.73 9.33 -0.23
C MET A 98 -3.90 9.75 -1.45
N PHE A 99 -2.72 9.16 -1.65
CA PHE A 99 -1.80 9.46 -2.76
C PHE A 99 -2.04 8.58 -3.99
N GLY A 100 -3.17 7.85 -4.05
CA GLY A 100 -3.54 7.08 -5.25
C GLY A 100 -2.66 5.84 -5.47
N PHE A 101 -2.17 5.25 -4.37
CA PHE A 101 -1.60 3.92 -4.42
C PHE A 101 -2.11 3.06 -3.27
N THR A 102 -2.07 1.77 -3.53
CA THR A 102 -2.43 0.68 -2.63
C THR A 102 -1.22 -0.21 -2.41
N PHE A 103 -1.12 -0.84 -1.25
CA PHE A 103 -0.23 -1.98 -1.06
C PHE A 103 -0.99 -3.18 -0.52
N THR A 104 -0.53 -4.37 -0.87
CA THR A 104 -1.05 -5.63 -0.35
C THR A 104 0.06 -6.38 0.40
N ILE A 105 -0.29 -7.00 1.51
CA ILE A 105 0.55 -7.94 2.25
C ILE A 105 -0.21 -9.26 2.32
N ASN A 106 0.34 -10.32 1.74
CA ASN A 106 -0.21 -11.66 1.92
C ASN A 106 0.62 -12.41 2.95
N LEU A 107 0.04 -12.68 4.11
CA LEU A 107 0.66 -13.47 5.18
C LEU A 107 0.36 -14.97 4.98
N LEU A 108 1.41 -15.79 5.06
CA LEU A 108 1.40 -17.24 4.90
C LEU A 108 2.20 -17.87 6.04
N GLU A 109 1.56 -18.46 7.05
CA GLU A 109 2.16 -19.05 8.26
C GLU A 109 3.31 -18.25 8.92
N GLN A 110 4.52 -18.28 8.33
CA GLN A 110 5.75 -17.64 8.79
C GLN A 110 6.37 -16.64 7.80
N ASN A 111 5.75 -16.50 6.63
CA ASN A 111 6.24 -15.69 5.54
C ASN A 111 5.21 -14.66 5.09
N ALA A 112 5.67 -13.69 4.31
CA ALA A 112 4.84 -12.71 3.67
C ALA A 112 5.29 -12.46 2.23
N THR A 113 4.38 -11.89 1.45
CA THR A 113 4.70 -11.20 0.19
C THR A 113 4.10 -9.81 0.23
N VAL A 114 4.71 -8.87 -0.47
CA VAL A 114 4.25 -7.48 -0.53
C VAL A 114 4.14 -7.04 -1.97
N GLN A 115 3.04 -6.38 -2.31
CA GLN A 115 2.86 -5.75 -3.61
C GLN A 115 2.50 -4.29 -3.42
N PHE A 116 3.01 -3.46 -4.33
CA PHE A 116 2.61 -2.07 -4.51
C PHE A 116 1.76 -1.99 -5.77
N ILE A 117 0.67 -1.24 -5.71
CA ILE A 117 -0.28 -1.07 -6.80
C ILE A 117 -0.54 0.42 -6.94
N THR A 118 -0.38 0.96 -8.13
CA THR A 118 -0.77 2.34 -8.46
C THR A 118 -1.63 2.35 -9.72
N ASP A 119 -2.69 3.14 -9.67
CA ASP A 119 -3.71 3.29 -10.70
C ASP A 119 -4.19 4.74 -10.69
N TYR A 120 -3.26 5.67 -10.98
CA TYR A 120 -3.58 7.09 -11.02
C TYR A 120 -4.16 7.46 -12.39
N GLU A 121 -5.32 8.13 -12.38
CA GLU A 121 -5.95 8.65 -13.60
C GLU A 121 -4.97 9.56 -14.36
N GLU A 122 -5.02 9.53 -15.69
CA GLU A 122 -4.16 10.33 -16.59
C GLU A 122 -2.67 9.95 -16.64
N LYS A 123 -2.22 8.99 -15.80
CA LYS A 123 -0.84 8.48 -15.86
C LYS A 123 -0.77 7.14 -16.57
N ILE A 124 0.31 6.98 -17.34
CA ILE A 124 0.67 5.70 -17.93
C ILE A 124 1.95 5.20 -17.26
N PHE A 125 1.96 3.94 -16.87
CA PHE A 125 3.04 3.31 -16.14
C PHE A 125 3.79 2.31 -17.01
N LYS A 126 5.11 2.21 -16.77
CA LYS A 126 5.98 1.15 -17.31
C LYS A 126 6.97 0.71 -16.23
N LEU A 127 7.43 -0.55 -16.26
CA LEU A 127 8.54 -0.99 -15.41
C LEU A 127 9.88 -0.84 -16.11
N ALA A 128 9.94 -1.23 -17.38
CA ALA A 128 11.04 -0.99 -18.28
C ALA A 128 10.61 -0.08 -19.43
N GLN A 129 11.57 0.63 -20.03
CA GLN A 129 11.32 1.53 -21.14
C GLN A 129 10.68 0.84 -22.37
N THR A 130 10.94 -0.47 -22.51
CA THR A 130 10.43 -1.32 -23.58
C THR A 130 9.03 -1.88 -23.33
N ASP A 131 8.48 -1.70 -22.12
CA ASP A 131 7.18 -2.27 -21.78
C ASP A 131 6.05 -1.49 -22.46
N SER A 132 4.95 -2.20 -22.72
CA SER A 132 3.73 -1.60 -23.21
C SER A 132 3.18 -0.59 -22.18
N LEU A 133 2.46 0.41 -22.68
CA LEU A 133 1.76 1.38 -21.83
C LEU A 133 0.67 0.67 -21.01
N SER A 134 0.59 0.94 -19.70
CA SER A 134 -0.50 0.48 -18.83
C SER A 134 -1.03 1.61 -17.95
N THR A 135 -2.33 1.62 -17.69
CA THR A 135 -2.97 2.58 -16.78
C THR A 135 -2.96 2.11 -15.32
N SER A 136 -2.39 0.94 -15.04
CA SER A 136 -2.18 0.44 -13.69
C SER A 136 -0.89 -0.37 -13.63
N LEU A 137 -0.16 -0.22 -12.54
CA LEU A 137 1.08 -0.92 -12.31
C LEU A 137 1.03 -1.71 -11.00
N THR A 138 1.30 -3.01 -11.09
CA THR A 138 1.51 -3.88 -9.93
C THR A 138 2.97 -4.28 -9.83
N ILE A 139 3.59 -4.01 -8.68
CA ILE A 139 4.99 -4.26 -8.41
C ILE A 139 5.16 -5.17 -7.20
N SER A 140 5.74 -6.35 -7.40
CA SER A 140 6.21 -7.20 -6.31
C SER A 140 7.39 -6.53 -5.60
N CYS A 141 7.22 -6.17 -4.33
CA CYS A 141 8.26 -5.52 -3.54
C CYS A 141 9.16 -6.58 -2.93
N SER A 142 10.36 -6.77 -3.48
CA SER A 142 11.33 -7.74 -2.95
C SER A 142 12.11 -7.17 -1.76
N ASP A 143 12.28 -5.85 -1.67
CA ASP A 143 12.92 -5.19 -0.53
C ASP A 143 11.87 -4.75 0.48
N PHE A 144 11.55 -5.62 1.44
CA PHE A 144 10.66 -5.30 2.55
C PHE A 144 11.10 -5.94 3.87
N LYS A 145 10.62 -5.33 4.96
CA LYS A 145 10.70 -5.81 6.33
C LYS A 145 9.32 -5.72 6.97
N LEU A 146 8.78 -6.87 7.37
CA LEU A 146 7.51 -6.95 8.10
C LEU A 146 7.78 -7.37 9.54
N THR A 147 7.28 -6.61 10.51
CA THR A 147 7.35 -6.92 11.93
C THR A 147 5.95 -6.95 12.51
N LEU A 148 5.53 -8.08 13.09
CA LEU A 148 4.24 -8.25 13.75
C LEU A 148 4.41 -8.27 15.27
N THR A 149 3.40 -7.86 16.03
CA THR A 149 3.44 -7.90 17.50
C THR A 149 3.43 -9.32 18.07
N ARG A 150 2.88 -10.27 17.30
CA ARG A 150 2.72 -11.69 17.65
C ARG A 150 2.49 -12.53 16.40
N LEU A 151 2.60 -13.86 16.53
CA LEU A 151 2.21 -14.77 15.46
C LEU A 151 0.74 -14.54 15.05
N PRO A 152 0.44 -14.43 13.75
CA PRO A 152 -0.91 -14.21 13.28
C PRO A 152 -1.80 -15.42 13.57
N GLN A 153 -3.03 -15.16 13.99
CA GLN A 153 -4.07 -16.18 14.11
C GLN A 153 -4.93 -16.12 12.85
N PHE A 154 -4.92 -17.19 12.05
CA PHE A 154 -5.64 -17.29 10.78
C PHE A 154 -7.13 -17.57 11.00
N GLU A 155 -7.79 -16.64 11.69
CA GLU A 155 -9.19 -16.75 12.10
C GLU A 155 -9.85 -15.36 12.00
N LYS A 156 -11.08 -15.32 11.51
CA LYS A 156 -11.88 -14.09 11.43
C LYS A 156 -12.14 -13.52 12.82
N GLY A 157 -12.20 -12.19 12.92
CA GLY A 157 -12.38 -11.46 14.17
C GLY A 157 -11.09 -11.30 15.00
N LYS A 158 -9.98 -11.95 14.62
CA LYS A 158 -8.69 -11.71 15.27
C LYS A 158 -8.04 -10.44 14.75
N ILE A 159 -7.22 -9.83 15.60
CA ILE A 159 -6.44 -8.63 15.27
C ILE A 159 -5.09 -9.06 14.73
N VAL A 160 -4.75 -8.51 13.55
CA VAL A 160 -3.41 -8.49 12.98
C VAL A 160 -2.89 -7.06 13.01
N GLU A 161 -1.66 -6.89 13.48
CA GLU A 161 -1.06 -5.58 13.67
C GLU A 161 0.46 -5.67 13.58
N GLY A 162 1.09 -4.59 13.12
CA GLY A 162 2.52 -4.59 12.87
C GLY A 162 3.01 -3.35 12.14
N ILE A 163 4.26 -3.44 11.70
CA ILE A 163 4.94 -2.41 10.92
C ILE A 163 5.45 -3.05 9.64
N ILE A 164 5.13 -2.44 8.51
CA ILE A 164 5.67 -2.80 7.20
C ILE A 164 6.57 -1.67 6.70
N GLU A 165 7.78 -2.02 6.30
CA GLU A 165 8.72 -1.13 5.60
C GLU A 165 9.03 -1.76 4.24
N PHE A 166 8.84 -1.06 3.13
CA PHE A 166 9.18 -1.57 1.80
C PHE A 166 9.68 -0.49 0.86
N SER A 167 10.46 -0.92 -0.14
CA SER A 167 10.87 -0.08 -1.26
C SER A 167 10.35 -0.67 -2.58
N THR A 168 9.89 0.18 -3.49
CA THR A 168 9.69 -0.25 -4.87
C THR A 168 11.04 -0.31 -5.60
N PRO A 169 11.20 -1.16 -6.63
CA PRO A 169 12.14 -0.89 -7.70
C PRO A 169 11.82 0.45 -8.38
N GLU A 170 12.74 0.92 -9.22
CA GLU A 170 12.45 2.05 -10.10
C GLU A 170 11.35 1.66 -11.09
N TYR A 171 10.43 2.59 -11.34
CA TYR A 171 9.38 2.46 -12.35
C TYR A 171 9.18 3.80 -13.06
N LEU A 172 8.61 3.77 -14.26
CA LEU A 172 8.36 4.96 -15.07
C LEU A 172 6.90 5.38 -14.96
N THR A 173 6.68 6.67 -14.82
CA THR A 173 5.38 7.31 -15.06
C THR A 173 5.49 8.20 -16.28
N VAL A 174 4.47 8.16 -17.14
CA VAL A 174 4.37 9.00 -18.32
C VAL A 174 3.13 9.86 -18.19
N GLU A 175 3.32 11.17 -18.20
CA GLU A 175 2.28 12.19 -18.09
C GLU A 175 2.55 13.27 -19.14
N GLU A 176 1.57 13.59 -19.98
CA GLU A 176 1.72 14.55 -21.10
C GLU A 176 2.93 14.30 -22.03
N GLY A 177 3.40 13.05 -22.11
CA GLY A 177 4.56 12.66 -22.92
C GLY A 177 5.92 12.85 -22.25
N ILE A 178 5.95 13.29 -20.99
CA ILE A 178 7.15 13.37 -20.14
C ILE A 178 7.27 12.07 -19.37
N GLU A 179 8.45 11.43 -19.40
CA GLU A 179 8.73 10.20 -18.65
C GLU A 179 9.54 10.53 -17.38
N ASP A 180 8.97 10.24 -16.21
CA ASP A 180 9.63 10.37 -14.92
C ASP A 180 10.03 9.00 -14.36
N LYS A 181 11.23 8.91 -13.80
CA LYS A 181 11.67 7.74 -13.02
C LYS A 181 11.29 7.92 -11.57
N ASN A 182 10.54 6.97 -11.04
CA ASN A 182 10.02 6.99 -9.69
C ASN A 182 10.55 5.82 -8.88
N LYS A 183 10.78 6.08 -7.59
CA LYS A 183 11.02 5.05 -6.59
C LYS A 183 10.36 5.47 -5.29
N MET A 184 9.72 4.53 -4.61
CA MET A 184 9.06 4.82 -3.34
C MET A 184 9.68 4.02 -2.21
N LYS A 185 9.76 4.65 -1.04
CA LYS A 185 10.00 4.01 0.25
C LYS A 185 8.81 4.30 1.15
N VAL A 186 8.25 3.25 1.72
CA VAL A 186 7.02 3.32 2.49
C VAL A 186 7.22 2.62 3.82
N LYS A 187 6.79 3.27 4.90
CA LYS A 187 6.70 2.70 6.23
C LYS A 187 5.29 2.88 6.75
N VAL A 188 4.61 1.80 7.12
CA VAL A 188 3.25 1.85 7.64
C VAL A 188 3.14 1.07 8.94
N TYR A 189 2.57 1.73 9.95
CA TYR A 189 2.09 1.16 11.20
C TYR A 189 0.62 0.78 10.98
N PHE A 190 0.27 -0.48 11.18
CA PHE A 190 -1.08 -0.94 10.91
C PHE A 190 -1.63 -1.81 12.03
N ARG A 191 -2.96 -1.78 12.15
CA ARG A 191 -3.76 -2.65 13.00
C ARG A 191 -5.09 -2.87 12.29
N SER A 192 -5.54 -4.11 12.16
CA SER A 192 -6.81 -4.41 11.52
C SER A 192 -7.42 -5.69 12.08
N THR A 193 -8.74 -5.73 12.11
CA THR A 193 -9.49 -6.94 12.45
C THR A 193 -9.73 -7.74 11.17
N ILE A 194 -9.37 -9.02 11.19
CA ILE A 194 -9.50 -9.93 10.05
C ILE A 194 -10.99 -10.18 9.76
N LYS A 195 -11.42 -9.90 8.54
CA LYS A 195 -12.80 -10.08 8.04
C LYS A 195 -12.99 -11.41 7.32
#